data_AF-A0ABD5F1G7-F1
#
_entry.id   AF-A0ABD5F1G7-F1
#
_cell.length_a   1.000
_cell.length_b   1.000
_cell.length_c   1.000
_cell.angle_alpha   90.00
_cell.angle_beta   90.00
_cell.angle_gamma   90.00
#
_symmetry.space_group_name_H-M   'P 1'
#
loop_
_entity.id
_entity.type
_entity.pdbx_description
1 polymer ?
#
loop_
_entity_poly.entity_id
_entity_poly.type
_entity_poly.pdbx_seq_one_letter_code
_entity_poly.pdbx_strand_id
1 'polypeptide(L)'
;AQAFPGRNLAHHLRPFEAAFAAGAAQVMPCYAIPSGTGLAEVGAGYNRDVVTGLLRERYGFDGVVCTDFNALTGMEIPGLATLPARAWGVEHLSVPERLVTMLDAGVDQLGGETCPELIVAAVRSGAVGEERIDASV
;
A
#
# COMPACT_ATOMS: atom_id res chain seq x y z
N ALA A 1 -1.07 15.08 -1.96
CA ALA A 1 -2.46 14.63 -2.13
C ALA A 1 -2.81 14.59 -3.61
N GLN A 2 -3.47 13.53 -4.08
CA GLN A 2 -4.07 13.50 -5.41
C GLN A 2 -5.49 14.01 -5.29
N ALA A 3 -5.71 15.21 -5.82
CA ALA A 3 -7.06 15.72 -6.03
C ALA A 3 -7.66 15.03 -7.26
N PHE A 4 -8.95 14.74 -7.20
CA PHE A 4 -9.74 14.31 -8.36
C PHE A 4 -10.70 15.44 -8.75
N PRO A 5 -10.24 16.45 -9.55
CA PRO A 5 -11.07 17.58 -9.93
C PRO A 5 -12.40 17.11 -10.53
N GLY A 6 -13.51 17.73 -10.11
CA GLY A 6 -14.84 17.36 -10.58
C GLY A 6 -15.36 16.01 -10.09
N ARG A 7 -14.81 15.46 -8.99
CA ARG A 7 -15.20 14.14 -8.42
C ARG A 7 -15.00 12.99 -9.41
N ASN A 8 -13.97 13.07 -10.24
CA ASN A 8 -13.80 12.19 -11.41
C ASN A 8 -13.03 10.89 -11.12
N LEU A 9 -13.07 10.36 -9.89
CA LEU A 9 -12.36 9.14 -9.51
C LEU A 9 -12.67 7.98 -10.46
N ALA A 10 -13.93 7.80 -10.85
CA ALA A 10 -14.36 6.75 -11.77
C ALA A 10 -13.61 6.80 -13.12
N HIS A 11 -13.32 7.99 -13.64
CA HIS A 11 -12.56 8.13 -14.88
C HIS A 11 -11.11 7.64 -14.73
N HIS A 12 -10.48 7.90 -13.58
CA HIS A 12 -9.11 7.45 -13.30
C HIS A 12 -9.00 5.95 -13.07
N LEU A 13 -10.12 5.25 -12.80
CA LEU A 13 -10.14 3.80 -12.62
C LEU A 13 -10.25 3.03 -13.95
N ARG A 14 -10.70 3.68 -15.04
CA ARG A 14 -10.87 3.02 -16.35
C ARG A 14 -9.62 2.31 -16.90
N PRO A 15 -8.39 2.86 -16.76
CA PRO A 15 -7.20 2.15 -17.20
C PRO A 15 -6.94 0.87 -16.40
N PHE A 16 -7.29 0.85 -15.11
CA PHE A 16 -7.15 -0.33 -14.26
C PHE A 16 -8.15 -1.42 -14.64
N GLU A 17 -9.40 -1.05 -14.95
CA GLU A 17 -10.40 -2.00 -15.46
C GLU A 17 -9.89 -2.72 -16.73
N ALA A 18 -9.31 -1.98 -17.67
CA ALA A 18 -8.71 -2.55 -18.87
C ALA A 18 -7.49 -3.44 -18.54
N ALA A 19 -6.64 -3.04 -17.59
CA ALA A 19 -5.49 -3.83 -17.16
C ALA A 19 -5.91 -5.16 -16.51
N PHE A 20 -6.95 -5.14 -15.67
CA PHE A 20 -7.50 -6.36 -15.05
C PHE A 20 -8.12 -7.29 -16.08
N ALA A 21 -8.89 -6.74 -17.04
CA ALA A 21 -9.43 -7.53 -18.15
C ALA A 21 -8.32 -8.16 -19.02
N ALA A 22 -7.14 -7.53 -19.09
CA ALA A 22 -5.97 -8.05 -19.79
C ALA A 22 -5.14 -9.06 -18.96
N GLY A 23 -5.53 -9.36 -17.72
CA GLY A 23 -4.82 -10.30 -16.86
C GLY A 23 -3.57 -9.72 -16.20
N ALA A 24 -3.60 -8.45 -15.79
CA ALA A 24 -2.52 -7.87 -14.99
C ALA A 24 -2.19 -8.75 -13.77
N ALA A 25 -0.90 -9.02 -13.56
CA ALA A 25 -0.43 -9.89 -12.47
C ALA A 25 -0.06 -9.12 -11.21
N GLN A 26 0.20 -7.81 -11.32
CA GLN A 26 0.64 -6.97 -10.21
C GLN A 26 0.08 -5.55 -10.33
N VAL A 27 -0.25 -4.97 -9.18
CA VAL A 27 -0.60 -3.55 -9.04
C VAL A 27 0.31 -2.90 -8.01
N MET A 28 0.79 -1.70 -8.33
CA MET A 28 1.55 -0.86 -7.41
C MET A 28 0.74 0.36 -7.00
N PRO A 29 0.22 0.44 -5.76
CA PRO A 29 -0.46 1.62 -5.26
C PRO A 29 0.53 2.79 -5.13
N CYS A 30 0.20 3.94 -5.72
CA CYS A 30 1.01 5.14 -5.61
C CYS A 30 0.93 5.76 -4.20
N TYR A 31 1.86 6.67 -3.87
CA TYR A 31 1.87 7.37 -2.58
C TYR A 31 0.71 8.35 -2.37
N ALA A 32 -0.13 8.58 -3.38
CA ALA A 32 -1.06 9.68 -3.35
C ALA A 32 -2.23 9.44 -2.38
N ILE A 33 -2.58 10.50 -1.65
CA ILE A 33 -3.76 10.55 -0.79
C ILE A 33 -4.99 10.87 -1.65
N PRO A 34 -6.07 10.07 -1.63
CA PRO A 34 -7.26 10.28 -2.44
C PRO A 34 -8.22 11.31 -1.82
N SER A 35 -7.78 12.56 -1.70
CA SER A 35 -8.52 13.60 -0.97
C SER A 35 -9.89 13.91 -1.58
N GLY A 36 -10.89 14.06 -0.72
CA GLY A 36 -12.27 14.39 -1.13
C GLY A 36 -13.01 13.30 -1.91
N THR A 37 -12.53 12.05 -1.86
CA THR A 37 -13.19 10.90 -2.51
C THR A 37 -14.14 10.14 -1.57
N GLY A 38 -14.09 10.41 -0.27
CA GLY A 38 -14.80 9.64 0.77
C GLY A 38 -14.05 8.40 1.25
N LEU A 39 -12.92 8.06 0.63
CA LEU A 39 -11.97 7.06 1.12
C LEU A 39 -11.09 7.65 2.23
N ALA A 40 -10.44 6.79 3.02
CA ALA A 40 -9.46 7.24 4.01
C ALA A 40 -8.40 8.18 3.40
N GLU A 41 -8.09 9.28 4.07
CA GLU A 41 -7.11 10.27 3.57
C GLU A 41 -5.66 9.90 3.94
N VAL A 42 -5.27 8.67 3.57
CA VAL A 42 -3.91 8.13 3.70
C VAL A 42 -3.39 7.66 2.34
N GLY A 43 -2.07 7.52 2.20
CA GLY A 43 -1.45 7.01 0.97
C GLY A 43 -2.01 5.64 0.58
N ALA A 44 -2.14 5.36 -0.72
CA ALA A 44 -2.89 4.20 -1.21
C ALA A 44 -2.38 2.84 -0.68
N GLY A 45 -1.07 2.71 -0.43
CA GLY A 45 -0.49 1.50 0.19
C GLY A 45 -0.89 1.26 1.66
N TYR A 46 -1.45 2.25 2.34
CA TYR A 46 -2.01 2.14 3.69
C TYR A 46 -3.53 2.10 3.71
N ASN A 47 -4.16 2.27 2.54
CA ASN A 47 -5.59 2.53 2.44
C ASN A 47 -6.35 1.24 2.16
N ARG A 48 -6.98 0.67 3.20
CA ARG A 48 -7.79 -0.54 3.07
C ARG A 48 -8.97 -0.37 2.10
N ASP A 49 -9.56 0.82 2.02
CA ASP A 49 -10.66 1.08 1.07
C ASP A 49 -10.19 0.96 -0.38
N VAL A 50 -8.93 1.35 -0.65
CA VAL A 50 -8.32 1.22 -1.97
C VAL A 50 -7.87 -0.21 -2.24
N VAL A 51 -7.03 -0.77 -1.37
CA VAL A 51 -6.40 -2.07 -1.63
C VAL A 51 -7.41 -3.20 -1.50
N THR A 52 -8.04 -3.35 -0.34
CA THR A 52 -9.07 -4.37 -0.16
C THR A 52 -10.38 -3.99 -0.85
N GLY A 53 -10.92 -2.79 -0.57
CA GLY A 53 -12.25 -2.41 -1.07
C GLY A 53 -12.34 -2.30 -2.60
N LEU A 54 -11.40 -1.59 -3.24
CA LEU A 54 -11.42 -1.45 -4.69
C LEU A 54 -10.76 -2.64 -5.40
N LEU A 55 -9.50 -2.98 -5.08
CA LEU A 55 -8.78 -4.00 -5.85
C LEU A 55 -9.35 -5.40 -5.59
N ARG A 56 -9.37 -5.85 -4.32
CA ARG A 56 -9.79 -7.22 -3.98
C ARG A 56 -11.29 -7.42 -4.13
N GLU A 57 -12.10 -6.58 -3.49
CA GLU A 57 -13.55 -6.80 -3.39
C GLU A 57 -14.29 -6.34 -4.66
N ARG A 58 -14.11 -5.09 -5.10
CA ARG A 58 -14.85 -4.55 -6.24
C ARG A 58 -14.38 -5.10 -7.59
N TYR A 59 -13.06 -5.15 -7.81
CA TYR A 59 -12.50 -5.58 -9.09
C TYR A 59 -12.12 -7.06 -9.13
N GLY A 60 -12.15 -7.77 -7.99
CA GLY A 60 -11.77 -9.19 -7.94
C GLY A 60 -10.30 -9.42 -8.33
N PHE A 61 -9.43 -8.43 -8.12
CA PHE A 61 -8.03 -8.54 -8.46
C PHE A 61 -7.35 -9.51 -7.49
N ASP A 62 -6.81 -10.60 -8.02
CA ASP A 62 -6.17 -11.69 -7.26
C ASP A 62 -4.64 -11.75 -7.48
N GLY A 63 -4.08 -10.73 -8.13
CA GLY A 63 -2.63 -10.62 -8.33
C GLY A 63 -1.91 -10.02 -7.13
N VAL A 64 -0.62 -9.72 -7.29
CA VAL A 64 0.21 -9.16 -6.22
C VAL A 64 -0.03 -7.65 -6.07
N VAL A 65 -0.23 -7.18 -4.85
CA VAL A 65 -0.21 -5.75 -4.50
C VAL A 65 1.14 -5.43 -3.86
N CYS A 66 1.99 -4.73 -4.60
CA CYS A 66 3.30 -4.28 -4.12
C CYS A 66 3.24 -2.79 -3.80
N THR A 67 3.65 -2.32 -2.63
CA THR A 67 3.76 -0.87 -2.41
C THR A 67 4.77 -0.25 -3.38
N ASP A 68 4.63 1.05 -3.62
CA ASP A 68 5.72 1.85 -4.15
C ASP A 68 6.89 1.91 -3.14
N PHE A 69 8.04 2.39 -3.58
CA PHE A 69 9.31 2.33 -2.85
C PHE A 69 9.34 3.20 -1.58
N ASN A 70 10.01 2.71 -0.53
CA ASN A 70 10.21 3.50 0.71
C ASN A 70 8.91 3.99 1.36
N ALA A 71 7.81 3.27 1.14
CA ALA A 71 6.57 3.55 1.83
C ALA A 71 6.75 3.27 3.34
N LEU A 72 7.33 2.13 3.71
CA LEU A 72 7.48 1.72 5.11
C LEU A 72 8.64 2.44 5.83
N THR A 73 9.85 2.30 5.31
CA THR A 73 11.09 2.90 5.83
C THR A 73 11.67 3.92 4.86
N GLY A 74 12.41 4.89 5.41
CA GLY A 74 13.16 5.84 4.61
C GLY A 74 14.35 5.19 3.90
N MET A 75 15.04 5.98 3.07
CA MET A 75 16.27 5.56 2.40
C MET A 75 17.42 6.46 2.83
N GLU A 76 18.53 5.87 3.21
CA GLU A 76 19.80 6.59 3.35
C GLU A 76 20.60 6.47 2.04
N ILE A 77 20.99 7.61 1.48
CA ILE A 77 21.89 7.67 0.32
C ILE A 77 23.24 8.20 0.82
N PRO A 78 24.25 7.33 0.98
CA PRO A 78 25.54 7.71 1.55
C PRO A 78 26.17 8.91 0.82
N GLY A 79 26.48 9.96 1.59
CA GLY A 79 27.12 11.17 1.08
C GLY A 79 26.21 12.12 0.29
N LEU A 80 24.91 11.83 0.19
CA LEU A 80 23.96 12.67 -0.55
C LEU A 80 22.80 13.15 0.31
N ALA A 81 21.95 12.24 0.80
CA ALA A 81 20.71 12.60 1.48
C ALA A 81 20.09 11.45 2.28
N THR A 82 19.39 11.80 3.34
CA THR A 82 18.39 10.96 4.00
C THR A 82 17.01 11.29 3.42
N LEU A 83 16.37 10.30 2.80
CA LEU A 83 15.00 10.41 2.32
C LEU A 83 14.04 9.81 3.35
N PRO A 84 13.07 10.58 3.89
CA PRO A 84 12.10 10.03 4.82
C PRO A 84 11.16 9.06 4.12
N ALA A 85 10.56 8.16 4.91
CA ALA A 85 9.51 7.26 4.44
C ALA A 85 8.35 8.05 3.82
N ARG A 86 7.73 7.50 2.77
CA ARG A 86 6.54 8.07 2.11
C ARG A 86 5.24 7.66 2.84
N ALA A 87 5.25 7.83 4.15
CA ALA A 87 4.19 7.42 5.09
C ALA A 87 3.01 8.41 5.15
N TRP A 88 2.57 8.93 4.00
CA TRP A 88 1.63 10.05 3.95
C TRP A 88 0.27 9.72 4.59
N GLY A 89 -0.15 10.54 5.54
CA GLY A 89 -1.38 10.35 6.33
C GLY A 89 -1.23 9.43 7.54
N VAL A 90 -0.09 8.75 7.68
CA VAL A 90 0.25 7.86 8.81
C VAL A 90 1.64 8.15 9.38
N GLU A 91 2.13 9.38 9.22
CA GLU A 91 3.46 9.81 9.66
C GLU A 91 3.62 9.71 11.19
N HIS A 92 2.51 9.80 11.92
CA HIS A 92 2.46 9.68 13.38
C HIS A 92 2.62 8.24 13.88
N LEU A 93 2.42 7.24 13.03
CA LEU A 93 2.62 5.84 13.37
C LEU A 93 4.11 5.49 13.39
N SER A 94 4.49 4.57 14.27
CA SER A 94 5.79 3.91 14.25
C SER A 94 5.93 2.97 13.05
N VAL A 95 7.17 2.58 12.72
CA VAL A 95 7.42 1.65 11.60
C VAL A 95 6.66 0.32 11.77
N PRO A 96 6.64 -0.34 12.94
CA PRO A 96 5.82 -1.53 13.13
C PRO A 96 4.32 -1.31 12.91
N GLU A 97 3.77 -0.20 13.39
CA GLU A 97 2.34 0.12 13.20
C GLU A 97 2.02 0.37 11.71
N ARG A 98 2.92 1.04 10.98
CA ARG A 98 2.81 1.23 9.53
C ARG A 98 2.84 -0.09 8.77
N LEU A 99 3.72 -1.01 9.16
CA LEU A 99 3.79 -2.35 8.56
C LEU A 99 2.45 -3.08 8.74
N VAL A 100 1.93 -3.13 9.97
CA VAL A 100 0.64 -3.75 10.26
C VAL A 100 -0.47 -3.10 9.44
N THR A 101 -0.45 -1.78 9.31
CA THR A 101 -1.45 -1.04 8.52
C THR A 101 -1.42 -1.42 7.03
N MET A 102 -0.24 -1.56 6.43
CA MET A 102 -0.10 -2.02 5.04
C MET A 102 -0.61 -3.45 4.85
N LEU A 103 -0.22 -4.35 5.77
CA LEU A 103 -0.63 -5.76 5.71
C LEU A 103 -2.14 -5.89 5.88
N ASP A 104 -2.74 -5.18 6.85
CA ASP A 104 -4.19 -5.14 7.06
C ASP A 104 -4.95 -4.53 5.86
N ALA A 105 -4.35 -3.54 5.18
CA ALA A 105 -4.92 -3.00 3.95
C ALA A 105 -5.00 -4.03 2.82
N GLY A 106 -4.17 -5.07 2.85
CA GLY A 106 -4.12 -6.14 1.84
C GLY A 106 -2.89 -6.08 0.91
N VAL A 107 -1.82 -5.39 1.32
CA VAL A 107 -0.54 -5.36 0.59
C VAL A 107 0.22 -6.67 0.75
N ASP A 108 0.72 -7.23 -0.35
CA ASP A 108 1.45 -8.50 -0.33
C ASP A 108 2.96 -8.32 -0.29
N GLN A 109 3.46 -7.24 -0.92
CA GLN A 109 4.88 -6.97 -1.06
C GLN A 109 5.22 -5.52 -0.70
N LEU A 110 6.35 -5.32 -0.02
CA LEU A 110 6.85 -4.01 0.40
C LEU A 110 7.95 -3.54 -0.56
N GLY A 111 7.64 -2.55 -1.39
CA GLY A 111 8.55 -2.01 -2.39
C GLY A 111 9.78 -1.35 -1.74
N GLY A 112 10.97 -1.81 -2.11
CA GLY A 112 12.24 -1.24 -1.66
C GLY A 112 12.59 -1.49 -0.19
N GLU A 113 11.80 -2.30 0.53
CA GLU A 113 12.11 -2.71 1.90
C GLU A 113 13.12 -3.87 1.90
N THR A 114 14.10 -3.81 2.79
CA THR A 114 15.20 -4.80 2.87
C THR A 114 15.38 -5.41 4.26
N CYS A 115 14.56 -5.00 5.24
CA CYS A 115 14.57 -5.51 6.61
C CYS A 115 13.42 -6.50 6.85
N PRO A 116 13.61 -7.81 6.54
CA PRO A 116 12.60 -8.84 6.80
C PRO A 116 12.30 -9.02 8.29
N GLU A 117 13.20 -8.59 9.18
CA GLU A 117 13.05 -8.67 10.63
C GLU A 117 11.81 -7.94 11.14
N LEU A 118 11.34 -6.91 10.42
CA LEU A 118 10.10 -6.21 10.75
C LEU A 118 8.88 -7.13 10.65
N ILE A 119 8.79 -7.94 9.58
CA ILE A 119 7.71 -8.92 9.39
C ILE A 119 7.83 -10.04 10.42
N VAL A 120 9.05 -10.57 10.63
CA VAL A 120 9.30 -11.63 11.62
C VAL A 120 8.90 -11.17 13.02
N ALA A 121 9.22 -9.93 13.40
CA ALA A 121 8.84 -9.36 14.69
C ALA A 121 7.32 -9.18 14.82
N ALA A 122 6.64 -8.75 13.76
CA ALA A 122 5.19 -8.58 13.74
C ALA A 122 4.45 -9.92 13.91
N VAL A 123 4.96 -11.00 13.29
CA VAL A 123 4.40 -12.35 13.48
C VAL A 123 4.67 -12.86 14.89
N ARG A 124 5.91 -12.77 15.37
CA ARG A 124 6.29 -13.26 16.72
C ARG A 124 5.57 -12.55 17.86
N SER A 125 5.23 -11.27 17.68
CA SER A 125 4.46 -10.51 18.68
C SER A 125 2.96 -10.81 18.64
N GLY A 126 2.48 -11.52 17.61
CA GLY A 126 1.05 -11.75 17.36
C GLY A 126 0.33 -10.54 16.76
N ALA A 127 1.05 -9.49 16.35
CA ALA A 127 0.45 -8.34 15.68
C ALA A 127 -0.04 -8.67 14.27
N VAL A 128 0.53 -9.70 13.63
CA VAL A 128 0.10 -10.26 12.35
C VAL A 128 0.11 -11.78 12.47
N GLY A 129 -0.96 -12.45 12.02
CA GLY A 129 -1.01 -13.90 11.97
C GLY A 129 -0.21 -14.47 10.79
N GLU A 130 0.28 -15.71 10.93
CA GLU A 130 0.99 -16.40 9.84
C GLU A 130 0.11 -16.55 8.60
N GLU A 131 -1.21 -16.75 8.79
CA GLU A 131 -2.17 -16.87 7.70
C GLU A 131 -2.22 -15.62 6.82
N ARG A 132 -1.94 -14.44 7.39
CA ARG A 132 -1.87 -13.21 6.62
C ARG A 132 -0.63 -13.18 5.74
N ILE A 133 0.50 -13.73 6.20
CA ILE A 133 1.73 -13.81 5.41
C ILE A 133 1.59 -14.88 4.32
N ASP A 134 0.98 -16.01 4.66
CA ASP A 134 0.72 -17.11 3.72
C ASP A 134 -0.21 -16.69 2.57
N ALA A 135 -1.14 -15.76 2.80
CA ALA A 135 -1.99 -15.22 1.74
C ALA A 135 -1.22 -14.40 0.67
N SER A 136 0.05 -14.06 0.92
CA SER A 136 0.89 -13.25 0.03
C SER A 136 1.89 -14.06 -0.81
N VAL A 137 1.90 -15.41 -0.72
CA VAL A 137 2.94 -16.29 -1.32
C VAL A 137 2.39 -17.35 -2.26
#